data_AF-A0ABC8CY22-F1
#
_entry.id   AF-A0ABC8CY22-F1
#
_cell.length_a   1.000
_cell.length_b   1.000
_cell.length_c   1.000
_cell.angle_alpha   90.00
_cell.angle_beta   90.00
_cell.angle_gamma   90.00
#
_symmetry.space_group_name_H-M   'P 1'
#
loop_
_entity.id
_entity.type
_entity.pdbx_description
1 polymer ?
#
loop_
_entity_poly.entity_id
_entity_poly.type
_entity_poly.pdbx_seq_one_letter_code
_entity_poly.pdbx_strand_id
1 'polypeptide(L)'
;MSKLLTQKDLAERWQVSIKAIESYRKDRIITPVDGIPSIRFNPQHIAELEGTKLERLSPLERKRLEIENKKLKQENKKLKEIIANVLSETSKVINL
;
A
#
# COMPACT_ATOMS: atom_id res chain seq x y z
N MET A 1 1.55 -16.03 4.50
CA MET A 1 2.75 -15.24 4.19
C MET A 1 3.17 -15.57 2.77
N SER A 2 3.16 -14.60 1.86
CA SER A 2 3.58 -14.82 0.46
C SER A 2 5.08 -15.11 0.40
N LYS A 3 5.46 -16.27 -0.12
CA LYS A 3 6.85 -16.68 -0.33
C LYS A 3 7.57 -15.66 -1.21
N LEU A 4 8.70 -15.12 -0.75
CA LEU A 4 9.52 -14.20 -1.55
C LEU A 4 10.17 -14.95 -2.72
N LEU A 5 10.29 -14.30 -3.87
CA LEU A 5 10.90 -14.88 -5.06
C LEU A 5 12.42 -14.75 -5.00
N THR A 6 13.11 -15.77 -5.46
CA THR A 6 14.56 -15.73 -5.68
C THR A 6 14.88 -15.26 -7.11
N GLN A 7 16.15 -14.97 -7.38
CA GLN A 7 16.61 -14.69 -8.76
C GLN A 7 16.35 -15.87 -9.71
N LYS A 8 16.38 -17.11 -9.22
CA LYS A 8 16.10 -18.30 -10.02
C LYS A 8 14.63 -18.37 -10.41
N ASP A 9 13.74 -18.12 -9.45
CA ASP A 9 12.29 -18.13 -9.70
C ASP A 9 11.89 -17.05 -10.72
N LEU A 10 12.54 -15.87 -10.66
CA LEU A 10 12.35 -14.79 -11.63
C LEU A 10 12.91 -15.13 -13.02
N ALA A 11 14.11 -15.70 -13.07
CA ALA A 11 14.74 -16.13 -14.31
C ALA A 11 13.87 -17.17 -15.05
N GLU A 12 13.31 -18.13 -14.31
CA GLU A 12 12.40 -19.13 -14.85
C GLU A 12 11.08 -18.51 -15.33
N ARG A 13 10.48 -17.63 -14.52
CA ARG A 13 9.20 -16.96 -14.85
C ARG A 13 9.27 -16.09 -16.10
N TRP A 14 10.37 -15.39 -16.32
CA TRP A 14 10.58 -14.54 -17.50
C TRP A 14 11.32 -15.24 -18.64
N GLN A 15 11.68 -16.50 -18.47
CA GLN A 15 12.49 -17.27 -19.43
C GLN A 15 13.80 -16.56 -19.82
N VAL A 16 14.42 -15.88 -18.86
CA VAL A 16 15.69 -15.16 -19.03
C VAL A 16 16.80 -15.81 -18.21
N SER A 17 18.05 -15.49 -18.52
CA SER A 17 19.17 -15.97 -17.71
C SER A 17 19.22 -15.26 -16.34
N ILE A 18 19.78 -15.94 -15.33
CA ILE A 18 20.04 -15.34 -14.00
C ILE A 18 20.92 -14.08 -14.12
N LYS A 19 21.86 -14.06 -15.09
CA LYS A 19 22.69 -12.88 -15.37
C LYS A 19 21.86 -11.68 -15.83
N ALA A 20 20.81 -11.90 -16.63
CA ALA A 20 19.90 -10.84 -17.05
C ALA A 20 19.14 -10.24 -15.86
N ILE A 21 18.68 -11.09 -14.93
CA ILE A 21 18.06 -10.64 -13.67
C ILE A 21 19.05 -9.79 -12.84
N GLU A 22 20.32 -10.18 -12.77
CA GLU A 22 21.35 -9.38 -12.09
C GLU A 22 21.59 -8.03 -12.78
N SER A 23 21.58 -7.99 -14.12
CA SER A 23 21.64 -6.72 -14.87
C SER A 23 20.43 -5.84 -14.58
N TYR A 24 19.21 -6.39 -14.61
CA TYR A 24 17.99 -5.64 -14.31
C TYR A 24 18.00 -5.05 -12.89
N ARG A 25 18.61 -5.76 -11.94
CA ARG A 25 18.84 -5.23 -10.59
C ARG A 25 19.84 -4.06 -10.60
N LYS A 26 20.97 -4.19 -11.31
CA LYS A 26 21.97 -3.12 -11.44
C LYS A 26 21.40 -1.87 -12.13
N ASP A 27 20.56 -2.09 -13.12
CA ASP A 27 19.86 -1.06 -13.89
C ASP A 27 18.64 -0.48 -13.12
N ARG A 28 18.40 -0.94 -11.88
CA ARG A 28 17.29 -0.53 -11.00
C ARG A 28 15.89 -0.75 -11.58
N ILE A 29 15.76 -1.71 -12.49
CA ILE A 29 14.47 -2.15 -13.06
C ILE A 29 13.73 -3.01 -12.04
N ILE A 30 14.43 -3.88 -11.30
CA ILE A 30 13.88 -4.71 -10.23
C ILE A 30 14.53 -4.38 -8.89
N THR A 31 13.72 -4.19 -7.86
CA THR A 31 14.20 -3.85 -6.51
C THR A 31 14.06 -5.05 -5.56
N PRO A 32 15.16 -5.50 -4.93
CA PRO A 32 15.09 -6.54 -3.90
C PRO A 32 14.46 -5.99 -2.60
N VAL A 33 14.01 -6.89 -1.73
CA VAL A 33 13.48 -6.54 -0.41
C VAL A 33 14.63 -6.18 0.53
N ASP A 34 14.59 -4.97 1.09
CA ASP A 34 15.56 -4.49 2.07
C ASP A 34 15.42 -5.22 3.40
N GLY A 35 16.55 -5.43 4.09
CA GLY A 35 16.60 -6.06 5.41
C GLY A 35 16.77 -7.58 5.42
N ILE A 36 16.97 -8.22 4.25
CA ILE A 36 17.29 -9.65 4.15
C ILE A 36 18.69 -9.84 3.56
N PRO A 37 19.58 -10.66 4.16
CA PRO A 37 20.93 -10.88 3.63
C PRO A 37 20.98 -11.53 2.25
N SER A 38 19.90 -12.22 1.87
CA SER A 38 19.74 -12.88 0.56
C SER A 38 18.91 -12.02 -0.38
N ILE A 39 19.30 -11.98 -1.66
CA ILE A 39 18.51 -11.32 -2.70
C ILE A 39 17.16 -12.03 -2.85
N ARG A 40 16.11 -11.29 -2.52
CA ARG A 40 14.72 -11.75 -2.53
C ARG A 40 13.86 -10.63 -3.12
N PHE A 41 12.85 -11.01 -3.89
CA PHE A 41 11.94 -10.07 -4.54
C PHE A 41 10.52 -10.29 -4.04
N ASN A 42 9.80 -9.19 -3.87
CA ASN A 42 8.40 -9.24 -3.50
C ASN A 42 7.59 -9.69 -4.75
N PRO A 43 6.86 -10.82 -4.70
CA PRO A 43 6.03 -11.27 -5.82
C PRO A 43 5.05 -10.19 -6.30
N GLN A 44 4.54 -9.36 -5.39
CA GLN A 44 3.62 -8.28 -5.71
C GLN A 44 4.29 -7.21 -6.58
N HIS A 45 5.52 -6.82 -6.23
CA HIS A 45 6.28 -5.82 -6.99
C HIS A 45 6.64 -6.32 -8.38
N ILE A 46 7.00 -7.61 -8.49
CA ILE A 46 7.27 -8.27 -9.77
C ILE A 46 6.02 -8.32 -10.65
N ALA A 47 4.87 -8.65 -10.09
CA ALA A 47 3.62 -8.70 -10.85
C ALA A 47 3.17 -7.30 -11.33
N GLU A 48 3.42 -6.26 -10.54
CA GLU A 48 3.22 -4.87 -10.99
C GLU A 48 4.11 -4.51 -12.20
N LEU A 49 5.37 -4.98 -12.22
CA LEU A 49 6.29 -4.77 -13.35
C LEU A 49 5.89 -5.54 -14.62
N GLU A 50 5.25 -6.70 -14.47
CA GLU A 50 4.72 -7.50 -15.58
C GLU A 50 3.46 -6.87 -16.23
N GLY A 51 2.98 -5.74 -15.72
CA GLY A 51 1.80 -5.07 -16.26
C GLY A 51 0.48 -5.80 -15.97
N THR A 52 0.50 -6.82 -15.10
CA THR A 52 -0.75 -7.39 -14.56
C THR A 52 -1.27 -6.43 -13.51
N LYS A 53 -2.40 -5.77 -13.81
CA LYS A 53 -3.15 -4.96 -12.83
C LYS A 53 -3.71 -5.88 -11.74
N LEU A 54 -2.86 -6.26 -10.78
CA LEU A 54 -3.32 -6.71 -9.49
C LEU A 54 -3.91 -5.49 -8.80
N GLU A 55 -5.24 -5.40 -8.83
CA GLU A 55 -5.95 -4.53 -7.91
C GLU A 55 -5.42 -4.82 -6.51
N ARG A 56 -4.64 -3.88 -5.94
CA ARG A 56 -3.92 -4.01 -4.66
C ARG A 56 -4.82 -4.39 -3.46
N LEU A 57 -6.13 -4.38 -3.67
CA LEU A 57 -7.15 -4.70 -2.70
C LEU A 57 -8.12 -5.67 -3.36
N SER A 58 -8.37 -6.80 -2.73
CA SER A 58 -9.48 -7.68 -3.09
C SER A 58 -10.80 -6.86 -3.09
N PRO A 59 -11.80 -7.17 -3.94
CA PRO A 59 -13.10 -6.51 -3.90
C PRO A 59 -13.71 -6.44 -2.49
N LEU A 60 -13.45 -7.46 -1.66
CA LEU A 60 -13.86 -7.50 -0.26
C LEU A 60 -13.11 -6.49 0.61
N GLU A 61 -11.80 -6.37 0.42
CA GLU A 61 -10.96 -5.41 1.15
C GLU A 61 -11.29 -3.98 0.75
N ARG A 62 -11.56 -3.73 -0.54
CA ARG A 62 -12.08 -2.43 -1.01
C ARG A 62 -13.40 -2.09 -0.33
N LYS A 63 -14.36 -3.01 -0.34
CA LYS A 63 -15.66 -2.79 0.32
C LYS A 63 -15.51 -2.55 1.83
N ARG A 64 -14.61 -3.27 2.50
CA ARG A 64 -14.30 -3.06 3.92
C ARG A 64 -13.71 -1.67 4.16
N LEU A 65 -12.73 -1.26 3.37
CA LEU A 65 -12.10 0.06 3.48
C LEU A 65 -13.07 1.19 3.15
N GLU A 66 -13.98 1.01 2.18
CA GLU A 66 -15.03 1.98 1.90
C GLU A 66 -16.00 2.16 3.07
N ILE A 67 -16.39 1.06 3.73
CA ILE A 67 -17.24 1.09 4.93
C ILE A 67 -16.52 1.82 6.07
N GLU A 68 -15.26 1.48 6.31
CA GLU A 68 -14.44 2.10 7.35
C GLU A 68 -14.24 3.60 7.08
N ASN A 69 -13.95 3.98 5.83
CA ASN A 69 -13.81 5.38 5.43
C ASN A 69 -15.12 6.16 5.62
N LYS A 70 -16.27 5.56 5.27
CA LYS A 70 -17.59 6.16 5.54
C LYS A 70 -17.84 6.36 7.03
N LYS A 71 -17.52 5.36 7.86
CA LYS A 71 -17.66 5.44 9.32
C LYS A 71 -16.79 6.56 9.89
N LEU A 72 -15.52 6.60 9.51
CA LEU A 72 -14.58 7.64 9.94
C LEU A 72 -15.03 9.04 9.52
N LYS A 73 -15.54 9.20 8.29
CA LYS A 73 -16.10 10.48 7.83
C LYS A 73 -17.31 10.94 8.64
N GLN A 74 -18.20 10.01 9.01
CA GLN A 74 -19.36 10.32 9.85
C GLN A 74 -18.95 10.72 11.27
N GLU A 75 -18.01 9.99 11.88
CA GLU A 75 -17.47 10.33 13.19
C GLU A 75 -16.77 11.69 13.18
N ASN A 76 -15.94 11.95 12.17
CA ASN A 76 -15.25 13.24 12.01
C ASN A 76 -16.25 14.40 11.86
N LYS A 77 -17.34 14.20 11.09
CA LYS A 77 -18.41 15.20 10.95
C LYS A 77 -19.08 15.49 12.29
N LYS A 78 -19.48 14.45 13.03
CA LYS A 78 -20.10 14.61 14.36
C LYS A 78 -19.17 15.33 15.35
N LEU A 79 -17.89 14.97 15.37
CA LEU A 79 -16.91 15.61 16.24
C LEU A 79 -16.75 17.10 15.89
N LYS A 80 -16.69 17.43 14.60
CA LYS A 80 -16.65 18.83 14.14
C LYS A 80 -17.90 19.62 14.52
N GLU A 81 -19.08 19.02 14.42
CA GLU A 81 -20.35 19.64 14.86
C GLU A 81 -20.34 19.90 16.37
N ILE A 82 -19.90 18.94 17.18
CA ILE A 82 -19.78 19.11 18.64
C ILE A 82 -18.79 20.24 18.95
N ILE A 83 -17.62 20.26 18.30
CA ILE A 83 -16.62 21.32 18.49
C ILE A 83 -17.22 22.68 18.12
N ALA A 84 -17.94 22.78 17.00
CA ALA A 84 -18.58 24.02 16.58
C ALA A 84 -19.62 24.51 17.61
N ASN A 85 -20.42 23.59 18.16
CA ASN A 85 -21.39 23.90 19.21
C ASN A 85 -20.69 24.38 20.49
N VAL A 86 -19.64 23.67 20.94
CA VAL A 86 -18.87 24.07 22.11
C VAL A 86 -18.25 25.45 21.90
N LEU A 87 -17.61 25.70 20.75
CA LEU A 87 -17.05 27.01 20.43
C LEU A 87 -18.11 28.12 20.43
N SER A 88 -19.29 27.86 19.85
CA SER A 88 -20.42 28.77 19.88
C SER A 88 -20.86 29.09 21.31
N GLU A 89 -21.11 28.08 22.15
CA GLU A 89 -21.51 28.30 23.54
C GLU A 89 -20.43 29.02 24.36
N THR A 90 -19.16 28.63 24.17
CA THR A 90 -18.04 29.26 24.87
C THR A 90 -17.88 30.71 24.44
N SER A 91 -18.10 31.03 23.16
CA SER A 91 -18.02 32.40 22.64
C SER A 91 -19.05 33.34 23.28
N LYS A 92 -20.26 32.84 23.59
CA LYS A 92 -21.30 33.61 24.30
C LYS A 92 -20.88 33.96 25.73
N VAL A 93 -20.10 33.09 26.38
CA VAL A 93 -19.60 33.28 27.75
C VAL A 93 -18.33 34.15 27.75
N ILE A 94 -17.49 34.02 26.73
CA ILE A 94 -16.21 34.72 26.63
C ILE A 94 -16.35 36.17 26.18
N ASN A 95 -17.48 36.59 25.57
CA ASN A 95 -17.83 37.97 25.20
C ASN A 95 -16.73 39.00 25.54
N LEU A 96 -15.81 39.20 24.58
CA LEU A 96 -15.16 40.49 24.36
C LEU A 96 -16.19 41.42 23.72
#